data_AF-A0A8H7X6G5-F1
#
_entry.id   AF-A0A8H7X6G5-F1
#
_cell.length_a   1.000
_cell.length_b   1.000
_cell.length_c   1.000
_cell.angle_alpha   90.00
_cell.angle_beta   90.00
_cell.angle_gamma   90.00
#
_symmetry.space_group_name_H-M   'P 1'
#
loop_
_entity.id
_entity.type
_entity.pdbx_description
1 polymer ?
#
loop_
_entity_poly.entity_id
_entity_poly.type
_entity_poly.pdbx_seq_one_letter_code
_entity_poly.pdbx_strand_id
1 'polypeptide(L)'
;MTRLVQWDRLIRYTAEDGVNDRFGEPILPESGDEDIAALASKGQLQVKICEGSDGPLSMRPTPRIDTVKTLLGPLKPKDVPIIRCIGLNYKTHILETGRPLPTCPTVFTKPSPSVAAPGEDIPIPRIAQSQCDYEGELVIVIGQEAKNVKEEDALNYVA
;
A
#
# COMPACT_ATOMS: atom_id res chain seq x y z
N MET A 1 19.12 -11.00 -10.43
CA MET A 1 18.69 -10.40 -9.15
C MET A 1 17.60 -11.29 -8.57
N THR A 2 17.72 -11.69 -7.31
CA THR A 2 16.69 -12.47 -6.62
C THR A 2 15.54 -11.53 -6.26
N ARG A 3 14.32 -11.87 -6.68
CA ARG A 3 13.13 -11.07 -6.40
C ARG A 3 12.83 -11.10 -4.91
N LEU A 4 12.62 -9.93 -4.30
CA LEU A 4 12.38 -9.78 -2.87
C LEU A 4 11.06 -10.44 -2.43
N VAL A 5 10.02 -10.26 -3.25
CA VAL A 5 8.71 -10.90 -3.11
C VAL A 5 8.48 -11.89 -4.25
N GLN A 6 7.41 -12.69 -4.16
CA GLN A 6 7.09 -13.74 -5.13
C GLN A 6 5.78 -13.47 -5.88
N TRP A 7 5.26 -12.26 -5.77
CA TRP A 7 4.05 -11.77 -6.39
C TRP A 7 4.33 -10.48 -7.17
N ASP A 8 3.50 -10.20 -8.18
CA ASP A 8 3.53 -8.95 -8.96
C ASP A 8 2.66 -7.85 -8.33
N ARG A 9 1.50 -8.24 -7.81
CA ARG A 9 0.57 -7.34 -7.12
C ARG A 9 -0.12 -8.10 -6.00
N LEU A 10 0.13 -7.72 -4.75
CA LEU A 10 -0.53 -8.32 -3.60
C LEU A 10 -1.75 -7.51 -3.19
N ILE A 11 -2.88 -8.17 -2.99
CA ILE A 11 -4.06 -7.59 -2.35
C ILE A 11 -4.46 -8.39 -1.12
N ARG A 12 -5.13 -7.73 -0.19
CA ARG A 12 -5.77 -8.34 0.98
C ARG A 12 -7.28 -8.21 0.83
N TYR A 13 -8.03 -9.27 1.13
CA TYR A 13 -9.46 -9.31 0.80
C TYR A 13 -10.27 -10.24 1.71
N THR A 14 -11.60 -10.13 1.62
CA THR A 14 -12.55 -11.13 2.10
C THR A 14 -13.12 -11.91 0.92
N ALA A 15 -13.31 -13.22 1.09
CA ALA A 15 -13.86 -14.09 0.07
C ALA A 15 -15.38 -14.27 0.21
N GLU A 16 -16.03 -14.80 -0.83
CA GLU A 16 -17.47 -15.10 -0.82
C GLU A 16 -17.86 -16.16 0.20
N ASP A 17 -16.95 -17.08 0.51
CA ASP A 17 -17.14 -18.13 1.52
C ASP A 17 -17.13 -17.59 2.97
N GLY A 18 -16.95 -16.27 3.15
CA GLY A 18 -16.97 -15.61 4.44
C GLY A 18 -15.65 -15.70 5.20
N VAL A 19 -14.60 -16.31 4.63
CA VAL A 19 -13.27 -16.24 5.23
C VAL A 19 -12.71 -14.84 5.05
N ASN A 20 -12.44 -14.21 6.19
CA ASN A 20 -11.87 -12.88 6.26
C ASN A 20 -10.33 -12.92 6.21
N ASP A 21 -9.72 -11.85 5.71
CA ASP A 21 -8.27 -11.59 5.81
C ASP A 21 -7.39 -12.57 5.00
N ARG A 22 -7.74 -12.80 3.73
CA ARG A 22 -6.92 -13.55 2.76
C ARG A 22 -6.00 -12.61 1.98
N PHE A 23 -4.92 -13.18 1.44
CA PHE A 23 -4.05 -12.52 0.46
C PHE A 23 -4.19 -13.17 -0.91
N GLY A 24 -4.07 -12.37 -1.96
CA GLY A 24 -4.18 -12.86 -3.33
C GLY A 24 -3.44 -12.00 -4.32
N GLU A 25 -3.10 -12.60 -5.45
CA GLU A 25 -2.54 -11.90 -6.61
C GLU A 25 -3.66 -11.76 -7.66
N PRO A 26 -4.06 -10.53 -8.02
CA PRO A 26 -5.07 -10.28 -9.05
C PRO A 26 -4.73 -10.95 -10.37
N ILE A 27 -5.70 -11.66 -10.94
CA ILE A 27 -5.61 -12.15 -12.32
C ILE A 27 -6.15 -11.05 -13.21
N LEU A 28 -5.24 -10.30 -13.83
CA LEU A 28 -5.57 -9.19 -14.72
C LEU A 28 -5.21 -9.54 -16.17
N PRO A 29 -5.90 -8.95 -17.15
CA PRO A 29 -5.47 -8.94 -18.54
C PRO A 29 -4.05 -8.37 -18.71
N GLU A 30 -3.40 -8.68 -19.83
CA GLU A 30 -2.02 -8.23 -20.11
C GLU A 30 -1.85 -6.70 -20.16
N SER A 31 -2.94 -5.94 -20.37
CA SER A 31 -2.94 -4.47 -20.30
C SER A 31 -2.56 -3.95 -18.92
N GLY A 32 -3.01 -4.61 -17.83
CA GLY A 32 -2.73 -4.21 -16.45
C GLY A 32 -3.37 -2.91 -15.96
N ASP A 33 -4.16 -2.25 -16.81
CA ASP A 33 -4.80 -0.95 -16.57
C ASP A 33 -6.18 -1.08 -15.89
N GLU A 34 -6.57 -2.29 -15.50
CA GLU A 34 -7.88 -2.55 -14.93
C GLU A 34 -8.01 -1.97 -13.51
N ASP A 35 -9.14 -1.29 -13.29
CA ASP A 35 -9.54 -0.85 -11.96
C ASP A 35 -9.98 -2.06 -11.12
N ILE A 36 -9.06 -2.56 -10.31
CA ILE A 36 -9.30 -3.68 -9.40
C ILE A 36 -10.39 -3.40 -8.36
N ALA A 37 -10.59 -2.14 -7.96
CA ALA A 37 -11.65 -1.78 -7.03
C ALA A 37 -13.03 -1.85 -7.72
N ALA A 38 -13.12 -1.40 -8.97
CA ALA A 38 -14.31 -1.55 -9.79
C ALA A 38 -14.63 -3.04 -10.08
N LEU A 39 -13.61 -3.87 -10.32
CA LEU A 39 -13.80 -5.32 -10.49
C LEU A 39 -14.28 -5.99 -9.20
N ALA A 40 -13.67 -5.65 -8.06
CA ALA A 40 -14.06 -6.19 -6.75
C ALA A 40 -15.50 -5.82 -6.40
N SER A 41 -15.90 -4.56 -6.58
CA SER A 41 -17.27 -4.11 -6.27
C SER A 41 -18.36 -4.77 -7.13
N LYS A 42 -18.00 -5.31 -8.29
CA LYS A 42 -18.90 -6.08 -9.17
C LYS A 42 -18.84 -7.59 -8.91
N GLY A 43 -18.01 -8.06 -7.98
CA GLY A 43 -17.76 -9.49 -7.74
C GLY A 43 -17.04 -10.17 -8.91
N GLN A 44 -16.26 -9.41 -9.69
CA GLN A 44 -15.60 -9.88 -10.90
C GLN A 44 -14.08 -10.03 -10.75
N LEU A 45 -13.51 -9.60 -9.62
CA LEU A 45 -12.08 -9.69 -9.39
C LEU A 45 -11.71 -11.10 -8.93
N GLN A 46 -11.00 -11.83 -9.81
CA GLN A 46 -10.40 -13.12 -9.48
C GLN A 46 -8.95 -12.96 -9.05
N VAL A 47 -8.50 -13.83 -8.15
CA VAL A 47 -7.12 -13.84 -7.65
C VAL A 47 -6.56 -15.26 -7.61
N LYS A 48 -5.25 -15.40 -7.75
CA LYS A 48 -4.52 -16.56 -7.22
C LYS A 48 -4.37 -16.38 -5.72
N ILE A 49 -4.86 -17.34 -4.93
CA ILE A 49 -4.71 -17.30 -3.47
C ILE A 49 -3.21 -17.29 -3.14
N CYS A 50 -2.79 -16.36 -2.30
CA CYS A 50 -1.42 -16.29 -1.82
C CYS A 50 -1.31 -16.83 -0.40
N GLU A 51 -0.30 -17.66 -0.14
CA GLU A 51 -0.03 -18.25 1.17
C GLU A 51 1.39 -17.94 1.64
N GLY A 52 1.54 -17.78 2.95
CA GLY A 52 2.80 -17.44 3.62
C GLY A 52 2.61 -17.42 5.13
N SER A 53 3.70 -17.51 5.89
CA SER A 53 3.65 -17.61 7.35
C SER A 53 4.16 -16.36 8.07
N ASP A 54 4.87 -15.46 7.37
CA ASP A 54 5.60 -14.35 7.97
C ASP A 54 5.21 -13.02 7.33
N GLY A 55 3.92 -12.70 7.42
CA GLY A 55 3.35 -11.45 6.93
C GLY A 55 3.30 -11.32 5.38
N PRO A 56 2.87 -10.15 4.88
CA PRO A 56 2.54 -9.94 3.47
C PRO A 56 3.72 -10.15 2.50
N LEU A 57 4.93 -9.82 2.93
CA LEU A 57 6.14 -9.95 2.11
C LEU A 57 6.54 -11.41 1.85
N SER A 58 6.17 -12.33 2.75
CA SER A 58 6.46 -13.77 2.61
C SER A 58 5.47 -14.51 1.70
N MET A 59 4.39 -13.84 1.27
CA MET A 59 3.29 -14.46 0.54
C MET A 59 3.72 -14.98 -0.84
N ARG A 60 3.15 -16.12 -1.24
CA ARG A 60 3.43 -16.77 -2.52
C ARG A 60 2.13 -17.15 -3.22
N PRO A 61 1.92 -16.74 -4.48
CA PRO A 61 0.77 -17.19 -5.26
C PRO A 61 0.72 -18.71 -5.38
N THR A 62 -0.48 -19.28 -5.24
CA THR A 62 -0.75 -20.70 -5.44
C THR A 62 -1.59 -20.90 -6.71
N PRO A 63 -1.72 -22.14 -7.21
CA PRO A 63 -2.61 -22.42 -8.35
C PRO A 63 -4.10 -22.29 -8.04
N ARG A 64 -4.50 -22.12 -6.77
CA ARG A 64 -5.91 -22.03 -6.39
C ARG A 64 -6.45 -20.63 -6.64
N ILE A 65 -7.67 -20.58 -7.16
CA ILE A 65 -8.34 -19.33 -7.51
C ILE A 65 -9.45 -19.02 -6.52
N ASP A 66 -9.64 -17.74 -6.26
CA ASP A 66 -10.73 -17.22 -5.44
C ASP A 66 -11.36 -15.99 -6.11
N THR A 67 -12.57 -15.64 -5.66
CA THR A 67 -13.27 -14.43 -6.08
C THR A 67 -13.31 -13.46 -4.91
N VAL A 68 -12.85 -12.24 -5.15
CA VAL A 68 -12.82 -11.17 -4.15
C VAL A 68 -14.22 -10.62 -3.94
N LYS A 69 -14.68 -10.63 -2.69
CA LYS A 69 -15.92 -9.97 -2.25
C LYS A 69 -15.68 -8.53 -1.82
N THR A 70 -14.64 -8.29 -1.03
CA THR A 70 -14.30 -6.94 -0.55
C THR A 70 -12.79 -6.79 -0.44
N LEU A 71 -12.26 -5.68 -0.98
CA LEU A 71 -10.87 -5.30 -0.80
C LEU A 71 -10.64 -4.75 0.60
N LEU A 72 -9.51 -5.11 1.19
CA LEU A 72 -9.02 -4.61 2.45
C LEU A 72 -7.72 -3.81 2.22
N GLY A 73 -7.31 -2.99 3.20
CA GLY A 73 -6.00 -2.36 3.15
C GLY A 73 -4.89 -3.42 3.09
N PRO A 74 -3.89 -3.31 2.19
CA PRO A 74 -2.93 -4.38 1.92
C PRO A 74 -2.06 -4.72 3.14
N LEU A 75 -1.84 -3.75 4.02
CA LEU A 75 -1.09 -3.89 5.27
C LEU A 75 -1.98 -3.53 6.46
N LYS A 76 -1.78 -4.21 7.59
CA LYS A 76 -2.39 -3.87 8.88
C LYS A 76 -1.43 -3.01 9.69
N PRO A 77 -1.91 -2.27 10.72
CA PRO A 77 -1.02 -1.55 11.65
C PRO A 77 0.14 -2.41 12.16
N LYS A 78 -0.10 -3.66 12.56
CA LYS A 78 0.94 -4.58 13.04
C LYS A 78 2.04 -4.90 12.00
N ASP A 79 1.73 -4.77 10.70
CA ASP A 79 2.67 -5.02 9.61
C ASP A 79 3.51 -3.75 9.29
N VAL A 80 3.10 -2.59 9.83
CA VAL A 80 3.69 -1.27 9.58
C VAL A 80 4.18 -0.67 10.89
N PRO A 81 5.44 -0.90 11.29
CA PRO A 81 5.96 -0.37 12.56
C PRO A 81 6.01 1.17 12.57
N ILE A 82 6.28 1.78 11.41
CA ILE A 82 6.36 3.24 11.25
C ILE A 82 6.07 3.63 9.80
N ILE A 83 5.44 4.77 9.60
CA ILE A 83 5.30 5.39 8.28
C ILE A 83 6.23 6.60 8.24
N ARG A 84 7.13 6.65 7.25
CA ARG A 84 8.02 7.80 7.00
C ARG A 84 7.47 8.60 5.84
N CYS A 85 7.18 9.87 6.07
CA CYS A 85 6.54 10.76 5.10
C CYS A 85 7.54 11.82 4.61
N ILE A 86 7.36 12.26 3.37
CA ILE A 86 8.19 13.31 2.75
C ILE A 86 7.34 14.52 2.46
N GLY A 87 7.61 15.63 3.14
CA GLY A 87 6.96 16.91 2.86
C GLY A 87 7.57 17.61 1.65
N LEU A 88 6.75 18.37 0.92
CA LEU A 88 7.17 19.26 -0.17
C LEU A 88 7.99 18.53 -1.27
N ASN A 89 7.44 17.44 -1.82
CA ASN A 89 8.12 16.62 -2.83
C ASN A 89 7.54 16.71 -4.26
N TYR A 90 6.59 17.63 -4.49
CA TYR A 90 6.03 17.93 -5.82
C TYR A 90 6.40 19.35 -6.23
N LYS A 91 7.26 19.48 -7.24
CA LYS A 91 7.81 20.76 -7.68
C LYS A 91 6.74 21.79 -8.05
N THR A 92 5.67 21.37 -8.73
CA THR A 92 4.54 22.24 -9.10
C THR A 92 3.86 22.83 -7.87
N HIS A 93 3.58 21.99 -6.87
CA HIS A 93 2.96 22.41 -5.60
C HIS A 93 3.84 23.39 -4.79
N ILE A 94 5.17 23.21 -4.81
CA ILE A 94 6.10 24.12 -4.12
C ILE A 94 6.08 25.51 -4.76
N LEU A 95 6.06 25.58 -6.09
CA LEU A 95 6.04 26.84 -6.83
C LEU A 95 4.72 27.60 -6.62
N GLU A 96 3.59 26.90 -6.52
CA GLU A 96 2.27 27.48 -6.23
C GLU A 96 2.19 28.14 -4.85
N THR A 97 2.88 27.58 -3.86
CA THR A 97 2.88 28.10 -2.47
C THR A 97 3.93 29.19 -2.22
N GLY A 98 4.75 29.53 -3.22
CA GLY A 98 5.80 30.54 -3.13
C GLY A 98 6.96 30.18 -2.19
N ARG A 99 7.10 28.90 -1.85
CA ARG A 99 8.16 28.41 -0.94
C ARG A 99 9.46 28.15 -1.71
N PRO A 100 10.63 28.35 -1.09
CA PRO A 100 11.90 27.95 -1.70
C PRO A 100 11.95 26.42 -1.85
N LEU A 101 12.59 25.94 -2.93
CA LEU A 101 12.84 24.51 -3.10
C LEU A 101 13.71 24.01 -1.94
N PRO A 102 13.31 22.92 -1.25
CA PRO A 102 14.10 22.38 -0.15
C PRO A 102 15.41 21.80 -0.68
N THR A 103 16.51 22.03 0.04
CA THR A 103 17.85 21.48 -0.29
C THR A 103 18.06 20.09 0.30
N CYS A 104 17.21 19.67 1.22
CA CYS A 104 17.15 18.33 1.79
C CYS A 104 15.69 17.89 1.97
N PRO A 105 15.39 16.57 1.93
CA PRO A 105 14.03 16.09 2.13
C PRO A 105 13.49 16.48 3.51
N THR A 106 12.27 17.04 3.54
CA THR A 106 11.56 17.25 4.81
C THR A 106 10.96 15.92 5.25
N VAL A 107 11.43 15.38 6.36
CA VAL A 107 10.98 14.09 6.87
C VAL A 107 10.15 14.25 8.13
N PHE A 108 9.05 13.51 8.21
CA PHE A 108 8.28 13.33 9.44
C PHE A 108 7.72 11.90 9.48
N THR A 109 7.07 11.54 10.58
CA THR A 109 6.55 10.19 10.76
C THR A 109 5.10 10.18 11.20
N LYS A 110 4.34 9.19 10.73
CA LYS A 110 3.05 8.82 11.30
C LYS A 110 3.18 7.48 12.01
N PRO A 111 2.55 7.31 13.19
CA PRO A 111 2.62 6.07 13.95
C PRO A 111 1.78 4.98 13.29
N SER A 112 2.14 3.72 13.54
CA SER A 112 1.44 2.51 13.07
C SER A 112 -0.09 2.56 13.16
N PRO A 113 -0.72 3.02 14.26
CA PRO A 113 -2.19 3.07 14.37
C PRO A 113 -2.89 4.03 13.42
N SER A 114 -2.15 4.82 12.64
CA SER A 114 -2.73 5.69 11.61
C SER A 114 -3.00 4.99 10.28
N VAL A 115 -2.61 3.72 10.14
CA VAL A 115 -2.97 2.88 8.97
C VAL A 115 -4.48 2.60 9.02
N ALA A 116 -5.18 2.95 7.94
CA ALA A 116 -6.60 2.70 7.75
C ALA A 116 -6.84 1.94 6.43
N ALA A 117 -7.94 1.19 6.35
CA ALA A 117 -8.34 0.48 5.15
C ALA A 117 -9.07 1.40 4.15
N PRO A 118 -9.10 1.05 2.85
CA PRO A 118 -9.94 1.73 1.88
C PRO A 118 -11.41 1.74 2.32
N GLY A 119 -12.01 2.93 2.35
CA GLY A 119 -13.40 3.11 2.77
C GLY A 119 -13.64 3.04 4.29
N GLU A 120 -12.58 2.92 5.11
CA GLU A 120 -12.69 3.05 6.56
C GLU A 120 -12.89 4.53 6.95
N ASP A 121 -13.82 4.79 7.88
CA ASP A 121 -14.05 6.12 8.42
C ASP A 121 -12.82 6.59 9.21
N ILE A 122 -12.35 7.81 8.94
CA ILE A 122 -11.25 8.42 9.69
C ILE A 122 -11.81 9.30 10.81
N PRO A 123 -11.67 8.91 12.09
CA PRO A 123 -12.20 9.70 13.19
C PRO A 123 -11.35 10.96 13.39
N ILE A 124 -11.93 12.13 13.10
CA ILE A 124 -11.28 13.42 13.31
C ILE A 124 -11.63 13.97 14.70
N PRO A 125 -10.64 14.19 15.58
CA PRO A 125 -10.88 14.77 16.90
C PRO A 125 -11.55 16.15 16.79
N ARG A 126 -12.47 16.47 17.72
CA ARG A 126 -13.23 17.74 17.72
C ARG A 126 -12.35 18.98 17.56
N ILE A 127 -11.18 19.00 18.21
CA ILE A 127 -10.23 20.12 18.15
C ILE A 127 -9.64 20.35 16.75
N ALA A 128 -9.69 19.35 15.87
CA ALA A 128 -9.09 19.37 14.54
C ALA A 128 -10.12 19.39 13.39
N GLN A 129 -11.42 19.34 13.69
CA GLN A 129 -12.47 19.21 12.66
C GLN A 129 -12.47 20.34 11.61
N SER A 130 -12.09 21.56 11.99
CA SER A 130 -12.03 22.71 11.07
C SER A 130 -10.71 22.88 10.31
N GLN A 131 -9.70 22.05 10.60
CA GLN A 131 -8.34 22.16 10.03
C GLN A 131 -7.87 20.87 9.35
N CYS A 132 -8.72 19.83 9.34
CA CYS A 132 -8.38 18.58 8.68
C CYS A 132 -8.31 18.80 7.17
N ASP A 133 -7.28 18.24 6.56
CA ASP A 133 -7.04 18.28 5.11
C ASP A 133 -6.63 16.90 4.61
N TYR A 134 -6.62 16.70 3.30
CA TYR A 134 -6.26 15.45 2.64
C TYR A 134 -4.99 15.60 1.79
N GLU A 135 -4.18 14.53 1.76
CA GLU A 135 -2.99 14.45 0.91
C GLU A 135 -2.99 13.09 0.19
N GLY A 136 -3.00 13.13 -1.15
CA GLY A 136 -2.86 11.95 -1.99
C GLY A 136 -1.38 11.72 -2.29
N GLU A 137 -0.83 10.59 -1.84
CA GLU A 137 0.60 10.30 -1.96
C GLU A 137 0.87 8.90 -2.53
N LEU A 138 2.00 8.76 -3.23
CA LEU A 138 2.56 7.46 -3.57
C LEU A 138 3.23 6.86 -2.34
N VAL A 139 2.85 5.63 -1.99
CA VAL A 139 3.44 4.89 -0.88
C VAL A 139 4.43 3.86 -1.41
N ILE A 140 5.60 3.80 -0.78
CA ILE A 140 6.63 2.80 -1.04
C ILE A 140 6.69 1.84 0.15
N VAL A 141 6.56 0.54 -0.11
CA VAL A 141 6.73 -0.50 0.90
C VAL A 141 8.16 -1.01 0.84
N ILE A 142 8.88 -0.91 1.97
CA ILE A 142 10.24 -1.42 2.10
C ILE A 142 10.16 -2.90 2.48
N GLY A 143 10.73 -3.78 1.64
CA GLY A 143 10.60 -5.23 1.81
C GLY A 143 11.75 -5.90 2.57
N GLN A 144 12.84 -5.19 2.86
CA GLN A 144 13.96 -5.70 3.67
C GLN A 144 14.71 -4.57 4.38
N GLU A 145 15.48 -4.91 5.42
CA GLU A 145 16.25 -3.94 6.19
C GLU A 145 17.22 -3.14 5.31
N ALA A 146 17.14 -1.81 5.39
CA ALA A 146 17.97 -0.89 4.62
C ALA A 146 18.76 0.04 5.54
N LYS A 147 20.08 0.12 5.33
CA LYS A 147 20.96 1.07 6.03
C LYS A 147 22.08 1.53 5.11
N ASN A 148 22.26 2.85 4.98
CA ASN A 148 23.28 3.47 4.12
C ASN A 148 23.26 2.91 2.68
N VAL A 149 22.07 2.63 2.16
CA VAL A 149 21.87 2.12 0.80
C VAL A 149 22.18 3.23 -0.20
N LYS A 150 22.96 2.90 -1.23
CA LYS A 150 23.23 3.83 -2.33
C LYS A 150 22.00 4.00 -3.21
N GLU A 151 21.89 5.15 -3.86
CA GLU A 151 20.77 5.45 -4.77
C GLU A 151 20.59 4.38 -5.86
N GLU A 152 21.69 3.92 -6.47
CA GLU A 152 21.72 2.88 -7.51
C GLU A 152 21.15 1.53 -7.06
N ASP A 153 21.18 1.26 -5.74
CA ASP A 153 20.72 0.01 -5.15
C ASP A 153 19.32 0.13 -4.51
N ALA A 154 18.74 1.33 -4.43
CA ALA A 154 17.56 1.62 -3.63
C ALA A 154 16.34 0.75 -3.99
N LEU A 155 16.11 0.53 -5.29
CA LEU A 155 14.97 -0.26 -5.77
C LEU A 155 15.06 -1.74 -5.41
N ASN A 156 16.25 -2.25 -5.05
CA ASN A 156 16.40 -3.63 -4.58
C ASN A 156 15.78 -3.85 -3.18
N TYR A 157 15.40 -2.78 -2.48
CA TYR A 157 14.80 -2.81 -1.14
C TYR A 157 13.28 -2.56 -1.16
N VAL A 158 12.71 -2.27 -2.32
CA VAL A 158 11.26 -2.06 -2.49
C VAL A 158 10.59 -3.41 -2.77
N ALA A 159 9.47 -3.66 -2.09
CA ALA A 159 8.66 -4.87 -2.23
C ALA A 159 7.82 -4.88 -3.50
#